data_AF-A0A8S9MW52-F1
#
_entry.id   AF-A0A8S9MW52-F1
#
_cell.length_a   1.000
_cell.length_b   1.000
_cell.length_c   1.000
_cell.angle_alpha   90.00
_cell.angle_beta   90.00
_cell.angle_gamma   90.00
#
_symmetry.space_group_name_H-M   'P 1'
#
loop_
_entity.id
_entity.type
_entity.pdbx_description
1 polymer ?
#
loop_
_entity_poly.entity_id
_entity_poly.type
_entity_poly.pdbx_seq_one_letter_code
_entity_poly.pdbx_strand_id
1 'polypeptide(L)'
;MESENDRTMFIMFSRGFHVSQAEVKEVFTNIFGEKCVVGVYMREDWVSSPNIVACNNDQQQSLFAKLVLDSVVTVDRILEGEKLQKFRINGKHIWARKYNEKKDGRTCFT
;
A
#
# COMPACT_ATOMS: atom_id res chain seq x y z
N MET A 1 8.06 0.82 23.73
CA MET A 1 8.59 0.11 22.55
C MET A 1 7.53 0.22 21.47
N GLU A 2 7.84 0.92 20.39
CA GLU A 2 6.94 0.99 19.23
C GLU A 2 7.02 -0.34 18.49
N SER A 3 5.87 -0.93 18.14
CA SER A 3 5.83 -2.16 17.35
C SER A 3 5.98 -1.85 15.86
N GLU A 4 6.37 -2.83 15.04
CA GLU A 4 6.35 -2.66 13.58
C GLU A 4 4.95 -2.25 13.08
N ASN A 5 3.89 -2.80 13.70
CA ASN A 5 2.51 -2.48 13.36
C ASN A 5 2.19 -0.99 13.57
N ASP A 6 2.80 -0.34 14.56
CA ASP A 6 2.55 1.09 14.85
C ASP A 6 3.11 2.02 13.78
N ARG A 7 4.22 1.62 13.15
CA ARG A 7 4.87 2.32 12.02
C ARG A 7 4.46 1.76 10.65
N THR A 8 3.38 0.97 10.61
CA THR A 8 2.86 0.37 9.38
C THR A 8 1.59 1.10 8.93
N MET A 9 1.46 1.27 7.62
CA MET A 9 0.26 1.76 6.96
C MET A 9 -0.34 0.71 6.04
N PHE A 10 -1.66 0.79 5.88
CA PHE A 10 -2.43 0.03 4.91
C PHE A 10 -2.83 0.96 3.77
N ILE A 11 -2.42 0.59 2.55
CA ILE A 11 -2.68 1.34 1.32
C ILE A 11 -3.74 0.62 0.51
N MET A 12 -4.70 1.35 -0.03
CA MET A 12 -5.77 0.86 -0.89
C MET A 12 -5.69 1.54 -2.25
N PHE A 13 -5.80 0.75 -3.31
CA PHE A 13 -5.74 1.22 -4.68
C PHE A 13 -7.15 1.33 -5.26
N SER A 14 -7.35 2.34 -6.10
CA SER A 14 -8.54 2.40 -6.95
C SER A 14 -8.48 1.30 -8.01
N ARG A 15 -9.63 0.72 -8.36
CA ARG A 15 -9.73 -0.27 -9.44
C ARG A 15 -9.44 0.36 -10.81
N GLY A 16 -8.96 -0.44 -11.76
CA GLY A 16 -8.68 -0.02 -13.14
C GLY A 16 -7.32 0.68 -13.33
N PHE A 17 -6.47 0.71 -12.31
CA PHE A 17 -5.14 1.33 -12.38
C PHE A 17 -4.11 0.49 -11.64
N HIS A 18 -3.28 -0.23 -12.40
CA HIS A 18 -2.16 -1.02 -11.88
C HIS A 18 -1.17 -0.12 -11.13
N VAL A 19 -1.02 -0.34 -9.82
CA VAL A 19 -0.03 0.36 -8.98
C VAL A 19 1.03 -0.65 -8.56
N SER A 20 2.28 -0.39 -8.93
CA SER A 20 3.40 -1.27 -8.58
C SER A 20 4.01 -0.95 -7.22
N GLN A 21 4.71 -1.94 -6.64
CA GLN A 21 5.45 -1.78 -5.38
C GLN A 21 6.49 -0.65 -5.47
N ALA A 22 7.16 -0.53 -6.62
CA ALA A 22 8.15 0.51 -6.88
C ALA A 22 7.50 1.90 -6.90
N GLU A 23 6.34 2.07 -7.55
CA GLU A 23 5.62 3.35 -7.58
C GLU A 23 5.19 3.80 -6.18
N VAL A 24 4.70 2.87 -5.35
CA VAL A 24 4.37 3.19 -3.95
C VAL A 24 5.62 3.63 -3.21
N LYS A 25 6.70 2.85 -3.27
CA LYS A 25 7.96 3.17 -2.58
C LYS A 25 8.46 4.56 -3.00
N GLU A 26 8.56 4.81 -4.30
CA GLU A 26 9.08 6.05 -4.87
C GLU A 26 8.27 7.28 -4.42
N VAL A 27 6.94 7.22 -4.44
CA VAL A 27 6.10 8.35 -4.01
C VAL A 27 6.32 8.69 -2.55
N PHE A 28 6.33 7.68 -1.67
CA PHE A 28 6.52 7.95 -0.25
C PHE A 28 7.95 8.41 0.07
N THR A 29 8.97 7.86 -0.61
CA THR A 29 10.36 8.32 -0.42
C THR A 29 10.59 9.72 -0.97
N ASN A 30 9.98 10.08 -2.10
CA ASN A 30 10.16 11.39 -2.71
C ASN A 30 9.48 12.50 -1.92
N ILE A 31 8.33 12.22 -1.29
CA ILE A 31 7.58 13.22 -0.53
C ILE A 31 8.09 13.33 0.92
N PHE A 32 8.36 12.20 1.57
CA PHE A 32 8.62 12.18 3.03
C PHE A 32 10.10 11.96 3.38
N GLY A 33 10.91 11.48 2.44
CA GLY A 33 12.35 11.29 2.57
C GLY A 33 12.82 9.89 2.16
N GLU A 34 14.05 9.79 1.65
CA GLU A 34 14.61 8.55 1.08
C GLU A 34 14.62 7.37 2.07
N LYS A 35 14.86 7.64 3.35
CA LYS A 35 14.97 6.62 4.41
C LYS A 35 13.65 6.30 5.11
N CYS A 36 12.55 6.92 4.69
CA CYS A 36 11.27 6.80 5.39
C CYS A 36 10.56 5.47 5.15
N VAL A 37 10.82 4.82 4.01
CA VAL A 37 10.20 3.55 3.64
C VAL A 37 11.14 2.40 3.95
N VAL A 38 10.77 1.54 4.90
CA VAL A 38 11.50 0.32 5.26
C VAL A 38 11.11 -0.83 4.34
N GLY A 39 9.83 -0.94 3.97
CA GLY A 39 9.36 -1.99 3.08
C GLY A 39 7.95 -1.74 2.54
N VAL A 40 7.69 -2.28 1.35
CA VAL A 40 6.35 -2.29 0.74
C VAL A 40 6.01 -3.74 0.44
N TYR A 41 4.86 -4.23 0.87
CA TYR A 41 4.41 -5.59 0.62
C TYR A 41 3.08 -5.54 -0.11
N MET A 42 3.02 -6.16 -1.27
CA MET A 42 1.82 -6.29 -2.10
C MET A 42 1.60 -7.76 -2.37
N ARG A 43 0.34 -8.16 -2.53
CA ARG A 43 0.04 -9.49 -3.03
C ARG A 43 0.10 -9.45 -4.55
N GLU A 44 0.93 -10.30 -5.15
CA GLU A 44 0.70 -10.75 -6.52
C GLU A 44 -0.47 -11.74 -6.46
N ASP A 45 -1.62 -11.31 -6.96
CA ASP A 45 -2.78 -12.18 -7.11
C ASP A 45 -2.37 -13.32 -8.04
N TRP A 46 -2.25 -14.51 -7.43
CA TRP A 46 -1.72 -15.71 -8.05
C TRP A 46 -2.49 -16.04 -9.33
N VAL A 47 -1.81 -15.91 -10.48
CA VAL A 47 -2.25 -16.51 -11.74
C VAL A 47 -2.27 -18.02 -11.53
N SER A 48 -3.46 -18.56 -11.26
CA SER A 48 -3.69 -20.00 -11.26
C SER A 48 -5.05 -20.31 -11.88
N SER A 49 -5.20 -19.92 -13.14
CA SER A 49 -5.98 -20.72 -14.08
C SER A 49 -5.52 -20.45 -15.51
N PRO A 50 -4.89 -21.42 -16.19
CA PRO A 50 -4.44 -21.27 -17.57
C PRO A 50 -5.58 -21.27 -18.61
N ASN A 51 -6.85 -21.17 -18.19
CA ASN A 51 -8.02 -21.38 -19.04
C ASN A 51 -9.04 -20.22 -19.09
N ILE A 52 -8.72 -19.03 -18.56
CA ILE A 52 -9.56 -17.86 -18.80
C ILE A 52 -8.85 -16.98 -19.82
N VAL A 53 -9.37 -17.02 -21.05
CA VAL A 53 -9.04 -16.06 -22.11
C VAL A 53 -9.14 -14.66 -21.52
N ALA A 54 -8.06 -13.88 -21.61
CA ALA A 54 -7.94 -12.54 -21.07
C ALA A 54 -8.92 -11.57 -21.75
N CYS A 55 -10.16 -11.58 -21.27
CA CYS A 55 -11.17 -10.58 -21.60
C CYS A 55 -11.60 -9.88 -20.30
N ASN A 56 -10.64 -9.28 -19.59
CA ASN A 56 -10.77 -8.12 -18.69
C ASN A 56 -9.43 -7.94 -17.94
N ASN A 57 -8.73 -6.84 -18.20
CA ASN A 57 -7.41 -6.49 -17.64
C ASN A 57 -7.42 -6.17 -16.13
N ASP A 58 -8.56 -6.38 -15.45
CA ASP A 58 -8.87 -6.00 -14.06
C ASP A 58 -8.76 -7.16 -13.05
N GLN A 59 -8.59 -8.41 -13.48
CA GLN A 59 -8.60 -9.57 -12.58
C GLN A 59 -7.27 -9.89 -11.88
N GLN A 60 -6.18 -9.20 -12.24
CA GLN A 60 -4.81 -9.48 -11.75
C GLN A 60 -4.15 -8.26 -11.10
N GLN A 61 -4.94 -7.28 -10.66
CA GLN A 61 -4.42 -6.07 -10.03
C GLN A 61 -4.41 -6.21 -8.50
N SER A 62 -3.24 -6.04 -7.89
CA SER A 62 -3.13 -5.78 -6.46
C SER A 62 -4.01 -4.59 -6.08
N LEU A 63 -4.92 -4.78 -5.12
CA LEU A 63 -5.82 -3.73 -4.61
C LEU A 63 -5.33 -3.09 -3.31
N PHE A 64 -4.33 -3.69 -2.67
CA PHE A 64 -3.83 -3.27 -1.37
C PHE A 64 -2.32 -3.44 -1.24
N ALA A 65 -1.70 -2.64 -0.36
CA ALA A 65 -0.32 -2.81 0.06
C ALA A 65 -0.14 -2.54 1.56
N LYS A 66 0.82 -3.22 2.18
CA LYS A 66 1.37 -2.89 3.49
C LYS A 66 2.63 -2.03 3.29
N LEU A 67 2.65 -0.84 3.86
CA LEU A 67 3.78 0.07 3.84
C LEU A 67 4.39 0.15 5.24
N VAL A 68 5.62 -0.32 5.41
CA VAL A 68 6.35 -0.23 6.68
C VAL A 68 7.29 0.96 6.61
N LEU A 69 7.19 1.84 7.60
CA LEU A 69 7.95 3.07 7.69
C LEU A 69 9.06 2.98 8.74
N ASP A 70 9.92 3.99 8.77
CA ASP A 70 11.02 4.08 9.72
C ASP A 70 10.52 4.32 11.16
N SER A 71 9.49 5.17 11.32
CA SER A 71 8.98 5.62 12.63
C SER A 71 7.48 5.94 12.62
N VAL A 72 6.86 5.99 13.80
CA VAL A 72 5.46 6.42 13.96
C VAL A 72 5.28 7.90 13.61
N VAL A 73 6.30 8.72 13.86
CA VAL A 73 6.31 10.14 13.47
C VAL A 73 6.13 10.30 11.96
N THR A 74 6.74 9.42 11.15
CA THR A 74 6.53 9.42 9.69
C THR A 74 5.09 9.04 9.33
N VAL A 75 4.46 8.09 10.02
CA VAL A 75 3.03 7.77 9.83
C VAL A 75 2.18 9.00 10.09
N ASP A 76 2.40 9.68 11.21
CA ASP A 76 1.61 10.84 11.61
C ASP A 76 1.78 12.01 10.62
N ARG A 77 3.00 12.19 10.09
CA ARG A 77 3.28 13.18 9.04
C ARG A 77 2.59 12.85 7.72
N ILE A 78 2.54 11.57 7.33
CA ILE A 78 1.85 11.14 6.11
C ILE A 78 0.34 11.33 6.24
N LEU A 79 -0.21 11.07 7.42
CA LEU A 79 -1.63 11.18 7.68
C LEU A 79 -2.10 12.60 7.99
N GLU A 80 -1.20 13.52 8.34
CA GLU A 80 -1.53 14.91 8.70
C GLU A 80 -2.60 15.02 9.79
N GLY A 81 -2.66 14.03 10.71
CA GLY A 81 -3.67 13.94 11.76
C GLY A 81 -5.00 13.28 11.34
N GLU A 82 -5.16 12.95 10.06
CA GLU A 82 -6.35 12.28 9.54
C GLU A 82 -6.29 10.76 9.72
N LYS A 83 -7.47 10.12 9.77
CA LYS A 83 -7.53 8.64 9.84
C LYS A 83 -7.27 7.97 8.48
N LEU A 84 -7.48 8.70 7.40
CA LEU A 84 -7.43 8.20 6.03
C LEU A 84 -7.02 9.36 5.11
N GLN A 85 -5.87 9.23 4.46
CA GLN A 85 -5.31 10.25 3.59
C GLN A 85 -5.35 9.79 2.12
N LYS A 86 -5.74 10.67 1.22
CA LYS A 86 -5.78 10.40 -0.23
C LYS A 86 -4.53 10.92 -0.91
N PHE A 87 -3.89 10.08 -1.73
CA PHE A 87 -2.74 10.47 -2.55
C PHE A 87 -3.02 10.27 -4.03
N ARG A 88 -2.28 11.02 -4.85
CA ARG A 88 -2.28 10.86 -6.31
C ARG A 88 -0.90 10.40 -6.78
N ILE A 89 -0.83 9.23 -7.40
CA ILE A 89 0.39 8.62 -7.93
C ILE A 89 0.23 8.46 -9.44
N ASN A 90 1.00 9.18 -10.26
CA ASN A 90 0.93 9.06 -11.74
C ASN A 90 -0.50 9.17 -12.30
N GLY A 91 -1.33 10.06 -11.72
CA GLY A 91 -2.75 10.21 -12.09
C GLY A 91 -3.71 9.19 -11.47
N LYS A 92 -3.19 8.19 -10.74
CA LYS A 92 -3.93 7.14 -10.02
C LYS A 92 -4.26 7.61 -8.61
N HIS A 93 -5.39 7.18 -8.06
CA HIS A 93 -5.78 7.49 -6.69
C HIS A 93 -5.51 6.33 -5.75
N ILE A 94 -4.79 6.62 -4.68
CA ILE A 94 -4.57 5.68 -3.58
C ILE A 94 -5.07 6.30 -2.27
N TRP A 95 -5.39 5.44 -1.32
CA TRP A 95 -5.79 5.82 0.02
C TRP A 95 -4.85 5.16 1.02
N ALA A 96 -4.42 5.90 2.03
CA ALA A 96 -3.53 5.41 3.06
C ALA A 96 -4.16 5.60 4.44
N ARG A 97 -4.07 4.59 5.30
CA ARG A 97 -4.46 4.69 6.72
C ARG A 97 -3.48 3.94 7.59
N LYS A 98 -3.51 4.18 8.90
CA LYS A 98 -2.76 3.38 9.86
C LYS A 98 -3.18 1.90 9.80
N TYR A 99 -2.20 1.01 9.84
CA TYR A 99 -2.44 -0.43 9.89
C TYR A 99 -3.09 -0.81 11.22
N ASN A 100 -4.09 -1.68 11.16
CA ASN A 100 -4.76 -2.22 12.33
C ASN A 100 -4.73 -3.74 12.25
N GLU A 101 -3.92 -4.39 13.10
CA GLU A 101 -3.75 -5.83 13.08
C GLU A 101 -5.08 -6.61 13.13
N LYS A 102 -6.05 -6.17 13.93
CA LYS A 102 -7.36 -6.84 14.05
C LYS A 102 -8.17 -6.79 12.76
N LYS A 103 -8.01 -5.74 11.95
CA LYS A 103 -8.74 -5.54 10.69
C LYS A 103 -7.95 -6.03 9.49
N ASP A 104 -6.66 -5.73 9.47
CA ASP A 104 -5.79 -5.79 8.30
C ASP A 104 -4.88 -7.02 8.33
N GLY A 105 -4.62 -7.59 9.51
CA GLY A 105 -3.82 -8.82 9.64
C GLY A 105 -4.48 -10.06 9.05
N ARG A 106 -5.78 -10.00 8.73
CA ARG A 106 -6.46 -11.03 7.93
C ARG A 106 -6.09 -10.95 6.44
N THR A 107 -5.57 -9.80 5.99
CA THR A 107 -5.06 -9.63 4.64
C THR A 107 -3.72 -10.36 4.57
N CYS A 108 -3.69 -11.49 3.87
CA CYS A 108 -2.47 -12.25 3.67
C CYS A 108 -1.54 -11.47 2.75
N PHE A 109 -0.51 -10.84 3.32
CA PHE A 109 0.65 -10.30 2.61
C PHE A 109 1.74 -11.37 2.70
N THR A 110 1.75 -12.32 1.77
CA THR A 110 2.75 -13.40 1.70
C THR A 110 3.92 -12.97 0.83
#